data_AF-A0A923CHY0-F1
#
_entry.id   AF-A0A923CHY0-F1
#
_cell.length_a   1.000
_cell.length_b   1.000
_cell.length_c   1.000
_cell.angle_alpha   90.00
_cell.angle_beta   90.00
_cell.angle_gamma   90.00
#
_symmetry.space_group_name_H-M   'P 1'
#
loop_
_entity.id
_entity.type
_entity.pdbx_description
1 polymer ?
#
loop_
_entity_poly.entity_id
_entity_poly.type
_entity_poly.pdbx_seq_one_letter_code
_entity_poly.pdbx_strand_id
1 'polypeptide(L)'
;MTQTIQYILLGLVGGTLAGLLGIGGAIIIIPALVFIFGWQQHMAQGTTLAMLIPPIGILAALQYYKAGHVDLKIAGILCIGFFFGGFIGGYIANHLSSETLQKIFGVALLLISIKMIIGK
;
A
#
# COMPACT_ATOMS: atom_id res chain seq x y z
N MET A 1 -1.92 10.66 23.82
CA MET A 1 -3.02 11.26 23.03
C MET A 1 -2.52 11.90 21.73
N THR A 2 -1.45 12.70 21.73
CA THR A 2 -0.92 13.36 20.51
C THR A 2 -0.57 12.39 19.37
N GLN A 3 0.12 11.28 19.67
CA GLN A 3 0.49 10.26 18.69
C GLN A 3 -0.74 9.59 18.03
N THR A 4 -1.78 9.31 18.80
CA THR A 4 -3.02 8.70 18.29
C THR A 4 -3.71 9.60 17.26
N ILE A 5 -3.76 10.91 17.52
CA ILE A 5 -4.32 11.89 16.58
C ILE A 5 -3.50 11.91 15.29
N GLN A 6 -2.16 11.85 15.39
CA GLN A 6 -1.28 11.81 14.22
C GLN A 6 -1.52 10.55 13.37
N TYR A 7 -1.71 9.38 13.98
CA TYR A 7 -2.05 8.16 13.24
C TYR A 7 -3.41 8.23 12.56
N ILE A 8 -4.43 8.83 13.21
CA ILE A 8 -5.74 9.04 12.60
C ILE A 8 -5.64 9.96 11.39
N LEU A 9 -4.91 11.08 11.53
CA LEU A 9 -4.68 12.01 10.42
C LEU A 9 -3.90 11.36 9.27
N LEU A 10 -2.88 10.56 9.59
CA LEU A 10 -2.14 9.79 8.60
C LEU A 10 -3.04 8.79 7.88
N GLY A 11 -3.92 8.10 8.61
CA GLY A 11 -4.91 7.18 8.05
C GLY A 11 -5.93 7.88 7.15
N LEU A 12 -6.39 9.08 7.53
CA LEU A 12 -7.28 9.90 6.70
C LEU A 12 -6.60 10.31 5.39
N VAL A 13 -5.41 10.90 5.47
CA VAL A 13 -4.63 11.30 4.28
C VAL A 13 -4.33 10.09 3.40
N GLY A 14 -3.86 9.00 4.00
CA GLY A 14 -3.55 7.76 3.31
C GLY A 14 -4.79 7.15 2.63
N GLY A 15 -5.93 7.13 3.31
CA GLY A 15 -7.20 6.63 2.77
C GLY A 15 -7.77 7.48 1.64
N THR A 16 -7.71 8.81 1.76
CA THR A 16 -8.13 9.72 0.68
C THR A 16 -7.27 9.52 -0.56
N LEU A 17 -5.94 9.48 -0.40
CA LEU A 17 -5.02 9.24 -1.51
C LEU A 17 -5.16 7.83 -2.08
N ALA A 18 -5.45 6.83 -1.25
CA ALA A 18 -5.75 5.47 -1.69
C ALA A 18 -6.95 5.43 -2.64
N GLY A 19 -8.05 6.13 -2.30
CA GLY A 19 -9.24 6.21 -3.15
C GLY A 19 -8.99 7.01 -4.44
N LEU A 20 -8.26 8.13 -4.35
CA LEU A 20 -7.94 8.98 -5.50
C LEU A 20 -7.01 8.30 -6.50
N LEU A 21 -5.99 7.59 -6.02
CA LEU A 21 -4.91 7.06 -6.85
C LEU A 21 -5.03 5.55 -7.11
N GLY A 22 -5.91 4.83 -6.40
CA GLY A 22 -6.12 3.38 -6.56
C GLY A 22 -5.01 2.47 -6.02
N ILE A 23 -3.95 3.04 -5.44
CA ILE A 23 -2.72 2.34 -4.97
C ILE A 23 -2.78 1.85 -3.50
N GLY A 24 -3.89 2.09 -2.79
CA GLY A 24 -4.04 1.64 -1.41
C GLY A 24 -3.31 2.47 -0.34
N GLY A 25 -2.80 3.67 -0.66
CA GLY A 25 -2.25 4.62 0.33
C GLY A 25 -0.90 4.24 0.97
N ALA A 26 -0.43 3.01 0.75
CA ALA A 26 0.81 2.49 1.31
C ALA A 26 2.06 3.29 0.90
N ILE A 27 2.02 3.90 -0.30
CA ILE A 27 3.09 4.77 -0.81
C ILE A 27 3.36 5.96 0.12
N ILE A 28 2.34 6.43 0.87
CA ILE A 28 2.48 7.54 1.81
C ILE A 28 2.64 7.06 3.24
N ILE A 29 1.87 6.03 3.63
CA ILE A 29 1.86 5.54 5.01
C ILE A 29 3.19 4.89 5.39
N ILE A 30 3.79 4.07 4.53
CA ILE A 30 5.06 3.39 4.84
C ILE A 30 6.20 4.40 5.06
N PRO A 31 6.46 5.37 4.16
CA PRO A 31 7.48 6.40 4.40
C PRO A 31 7.18 7.25 5.63
N ALA A 32 5.92 7.60 5.89
CA ALA A 32 5.56 8.34 7.09
C ALA A 32 5.92 7.56 8.36
N LEU A 33 5.52 6.29 8.47
CA LEU A 33 5.84 5.45 9.62
C LEU A 33 7.36 5.30 9.82
N VAL A 34 8.13 5.19 8.74
CA VAL A 34 9.59 5.01 8.82
C VAL A 34 10.32 6.32 9.13
N PHE A 35 10.06 7.39 8.37
CA PHE A 35 10.83 8.62 8.45
C PHE A 35 10.31 9.61 9.49
N ILE A 36 9.01 9.60 9.78
CA ILE A 36 8.38 10.51 10.76
C ILE A 36 8.26 9.82 12.13
N PHE A 37 7.80 8.56 12.15
CA PHE A 37 7.58 7.82 13.40
C PHE A 37 8.75 6.92 13.79
N GLY A 38 9.79 6.79 12.95
CA GLY A 38 11.01 6.04 13.27
C GLY A 38 10.83 4.52 13.28
N TRP A 39 9.79 4.00 12.63
CA TRP A 39 9.52 2.57 12.60
C TRP A 39 10.51 1.83 11.71
N GLN A 40 10.80 0.58 12.06
CA GLN A 40 11.50 -0.31 11.16
C GLN A 40 10.64 -0.64 9.93
N GLN A 41 11.28 -0.79 8.77
CA GLN A 41 10.61 -1.04 7.49
C GLN A 41 9.64 -2.23 7.53
N HIS A 42 10.03 -3.33 8.20
CA HIS A 42 9.20 -4.52 8.37
C HIS A 42 7.89 -4.23 9.10
N MET A 43 7.97 -3.51 10.23
CA MET A 43 6.80 -3.13 11.02
C MET A 43 5.90 -2.17 10.23
N ALA A 44 6.48 -1.18 9.57
CA ALA A 44 5.72 -0.24 8.74
C ALA A 44 4.98 -0.95 7.61
N GLN A 45 5.63 -1.89 6.90
CA GLN A 45 4.98 -2.66 5.84
C GLN A 45 3.90 -3.61 6.38
N GLY A 46 4.21 -4.39 7.41
CA GLY A 46 3.27 -5.35 8.00
C GLY A 46 2.01 -4.66 8.53
N THR A 47 2.17 -3.57 9.29
CA THR A 47 1.03 -2.79 9.80
C THR A 47 0.23 -2.16 8.67
N THR A 48 0.89 -1.62 7.64
CA THR A 48 0.18 -1.01 6.49
C THR A 48 -0.60 -2.06 5.70
N LEU A 49 -0.05 -3.25 5.48
CA LEU A 49 -0.76 -4.36 4.83
C LEU A 49 -1.97 -4.81 5.66
N ALA A 50 -1.81 -4.95 6.98
CA ALA A 50 -2.91 -5.27 7.89
C ALA A 50 -4.00 -4.18 7.89
N MET A 51 -3.62 -2.91 7.75
CA MET A 51 -4.56 -1.78 7.65
C MET A 51 -5.28 -1.72 6.29
N LEU A 52 -4.63 -2.19 5.21
CA LEU A 52 -5.19 -2.14 3.85
C LEU A 52 -6.35 -3.11 3.62
N ILE A 53 -6.31 -4.27 4.27
CA ILE A 53 -7.26 -5.37 4.08
C ILE A 53 -8.69 -5.04 4.59
N PRO A 54 -8.91 -4.50 5.81
CA PRO A 54 -10.26 -4.44 6.38
C PRO A 54 -11.14 -3.25 5.92
N PRO A 55 -10.70 -1.97 5.95
CA PRO A 55 -11.57 -0.84 5.63
C PRO A 55 -11.27 -0.14 4.29
N ILE A 56 -9.99 0.07 3.92
CA ILE A 56 -9.65 0.96 2.80
C ILE A 56 -9.94 0.30 1.45
N GLY A 57 -9.43 -0.91 1.23
CA GLY A 57 -9.60 -1.61 -0.04
C GLY A 57 -11.08 -1.83 -0.37
N ILE A 58 -11.88 -2.24 0.63
CA ILE A 58 -13.31 -2.52 0.45
C ILE A 58 -14.08 -1.24 0.13
N LEU A 59 -13.93 -0.17 0.93
CA LEU A 59 -14.72 1.05 0.73
C LEU A 59 -14.36 1.77 -0.58
N ALA A 60 -13.08 1.81 -0.94
CA ALA A 60 -12.65 2.37 -2.22
C ALA A 60 -13.17 1.52 -3.39
N ALA A 61 -12.99 0.20 -3.36
CA ALA A 61 -13.47 -0.70 -4.42
C ALA A 61 -14.99 -0.64 -4.58
N LEU A 62 -15.75 -0.50 -3.49
CA LEU A 62 -17.20 -0.32 -3.54
C LEU A 62 -17.60 0.95 -4.29
N GLN A 63 -16.84 2.05 -4.13
CA GLN A 63 -17.13 3.28 -4.86
C GLN A 63 -16.89 3.12 -6.36
N TYR A 64 -15.78 2.47 -6.76
CA TYR A 64 -15.51 2.16 -8.17
C TYR A 64 -16.51 1.15 -8.74
N TYR A 65 -16.94 0.17 -7.95
CA TYR A 65 -17.94 -0.81 -8.36
C TYR A 65 -19.30 -0.15 -8.61
N LYS A 66 -19.74 0.73 -7.71
CA LYS A 66 -20.97 1.53 -7.89
C LYS A 66 -20.91 2.44 -9.12
N ALA A 67 -19.72 2.91 -9.47
CA ALA A 67 -19.49 3.70 -10.68
C ALA A 67 -19.35 2.86 -11.97
N GLY A 68 -19.43 1.52 -11.89
CA GLY A 68 -19.29 0.63 -13.05
C GLY A 68 -17.85 0.47 -13.56
N HIS A 69 -16.85 0.84 -12.76
CA HIS A 69 -15.43 0.81 -13.12
C HIS A 69 -14.68 -0.41 -12.57
N VAL A 70 -15.40 -1.49 -12.25
CA VAL A 70 -14.81 -2.71 -11.70
C VAL A 70 -15.25 -3.92 -12.52
N ASP A 71 -14.28 -4.58 -13.15
CA ASP A 71 -14.46 -5.91 -13.73
C ASP A 71 -14.21 -6.97 -12.65
N LEU A 72 -15.29 -7.56 -12.14
CA LEU A 72 -15.22 -8.58 -11.08
C LEU A 72 -14.54 -9.87 -11.52
N LYS A 73 -14.57 -10.21 -12.82
CA LYS A 73 -13.92 -11.41 -13.34
C LYS A 73 -12.41 -11.24 -13.30
N ILE A 74 -11.92 -10.11 -13.81
CA ILE A 74 -10.49 -9.78 -13.78
C ILE A 74 -10.01 -9.61 -12.34
N ALA A 75 -10.79 -8.92 -11.50
CA ALA A 75 -10.47 -8.79 -10.07
C ALA A 75 -10.33 -10.16 -9.38
N GLY A 76 -11.22 -11.12 -9.68
CA GLY A 76 -11.13 -12.48 -9.15
C GLY A 76 -9.86 -13.23 -9.59
N ILE A 77 -9.47 -13.13 -10.85
CA ILE A 77 -8.23 -13.73 -11.36
C ILE A 77 -7.01 -13.11 -10.68
N LEU A 78 -6.98 -11.77 -10.58
CA LEU A 78 -5.91 -11.05 -9.90
C LEU A 78 -5.82 -11.42 -8.42
N CYS A 79 -6.94 -11.62 -7.74
CA CYS A 79 -6.97 -12.05 -6.33
C CYS A 79 -6.24 -13.39 -6.12
N ILE A 80 -6.38 -14.36 -7.03
CA ILE A 80 -5.68 -15.65 -6.92
C ILE A 80 -4.17 -15.43 -7.03
N GLY A 81 -3.72 -14.70 -8.05
CA GLY A 81 -2.30 -14.38 -8.21
C GLY A 81 -1.74 -13.58 -7.03
N PHE A 82 -2.52 -12.61 -6.52
CA PHE A 82 -2.16 -11.79 -5.38
C PHE A 82 -2.05 -12.61 -4.09
N PHE A 83 -2.91 -13.61 -3.89
CA PHE A 83 -2.86 -14.48 -2.71
C PHE A 83 -1.52 -15.21 -2.62
N PHE A 84 -1.10 -15.89 -3.69
CA PHE A 84 0.18 -16.60 -3.70
C PHE A 84 1.38 -15.66 -3.76
N GLY A 85 1.31 -14.63 -4.61
CA GLY A 85 2.39 -13.65 -4.76
C GLY A 85 2.63 -12.85 -3.47
N GLY A 86 1.57 -12.47 -2.76
CA GLY A 86 1.64 -11.78 -1.49
C GLY A 86 2.22 -12.66 -0.38
N PHE A 87 1.85 -13.95 -0.34
CA PHE A 87 2.43 -14.91 0.61
C PHE A 87 3.94 -15.10 0.37
N ILE A 88 4.34 -15.38 -0.87
CA ILE A 88 5.75 -15.56 -1.23
C ILE A 88 6.54 -14.27 -1.02
N GLY A 89 6.01 -13.13 -1.46
CA GLY A 89 6.64 -11.83 -1.30
C GLY A 89 6.81 -11.44 0.16
N GLY A 90 5.80 -11.70 1.00
CA GLY A 90 5.88 -11.50 2.44
C GLY A 90 6.90 -12.42 3.11
N TYR A 91 6.98 -13.68 2.69
CA TYR A 91 8.02 -14.60 3.16
C TYR A 91 9.42 -14.07 2.82
N ILE A 92 9.67 -13.71 1.55
CA ILE A 92 10.96 -13.16 1.11
C ILE A 92 11.28 -11.87 1.86
N ALA A 93 10.32 -10.95 1.99
CA ALA A 93 10.52 -9.66 2.64
C ALA A 93 11.01 -9.82 4.08
N ASN A 94 10.45 -10.76 4.85
CA ASN A 94 10.86 -11.02 6.23
C ASN A 94 12.28 -11.61 6.38
N HIS A 95 12.90 -12.07 5.29
CA HIS A 95 14.28 -12.56 5.29
C HIS A 95 15.30 -11.51 4.82
N LEU A 96 14.83 -10.33 4.37
CA LEU A 96 15.68 -9.23 3.95
C LEU A 96 15.98 -8.29 5.12
N SER A 97 17.09 -7.55 5.05
CA SER A 97 17.33 -6.48 6.01
C SER A 97 16.38 -5.29 5.76
N SER A 98 16.05 -4.53 6.80
CA SER A 98 15.19 -3.34 6.70
C SER A 98 15.73 -2.33 5.67
N GLU A 99 17.05 -2.18 5.58
CA GLU A 99 17.72 -1.30 4.62
C GLU A 99 17.52 -1.78 3.18
N THR A 100 17.71 -3.08 2.91
CA THR A 100 17.49 -3.66 1.59
C THR A 100 16.03 -3.53 1.17
N LEU A 101 15.10 -3.81 2.08
CA LEU A 101 13.66 -3.69 1.83
C LEU A 101 13.24 -2.24 1.57
N GLN A 102 13.85 -1.28 2.27
CA GLN A 102 13.65 0.16 2.02
C GLN A 102 14.18 0.57 0.64
N LYS A 103 15.37 0.10 0.25
CA LYS A 103 15.94 0.35 -1.09
C LYS A 103 15.07 -0.25 -2.20
N ILE A 104 14.63 -1.50 -2.05
CA ILE A 104 13.73 -2.17 -3.00
C ILE A 104 12.45 -1.35 -3.17
N PHE A 105 11.82 -0.94 -2.05
CA PHE A 105 10.61 -0.13 -2.08
C PHE A 105 10.84 1.21 -2.80
N GLY A 106 11.92 1.93 -2.47
CA GLY A 106 12.26 3.20 -3.10
C GLY A 106 12.53 3.08 -4.60
N VAL A 107 13.29 2.08 -5.04
CA VAL A 107 13.58 1.83 -6.46
C VAL A 107 12.29 1.47 -7.21
N ALA A 108 11.42 0.64 -6.64
CA ALA A 108 10.13 0.31 -7.25
C ALA A 108 9.27 1.56 -7.46
N LEU A 109 9.17 2.43 -6.46
CA LEU A 109 8.45 3.70 -6.56
C LEU A 109 9.04 4.61 -7.64
N LEU A 110 10.36 4.72 -7.71
CA LEU A 110 11.05 5.53 -8.71
C LEU A 110 10.74 5.04 -10.12
N LEU A 111 10.83 3.73 -10.36
CA LEU A 111 10.56 3.12 -11.68
C LEU A 111 9.10 3.34 -12.10
N ILE A 112 8.15 3.13 -11.18
CA ILE A 112 6.72 3.36 -11.44
C ILE A 112 6.48 4.84 -11.77
N SER A 113 7.04 5.75 -10.97
CA SER A 113 6.93 7.20 -11.17
C SER A 113 7.45 7.63 -12.55
N ILE A 114 8.68 7.20 -12.90
CA ILE A 114 9.28 7.50 -14.21
C ILE A 114 8.38 6.98 -15.33
N LYS A 115 7.89 5.74 -15.22
CA LYS A 115 7.01 5.15 -16.23
C LYS A 115 5.69 5.91 -16.36
N MET A 116 5.11 6.40 -15.28
CA MET A 116 3.87 7.18 -15.33
C MET A 116 4.06 8.58 -15.94
N ILE A 117 5.24 9.19 -15.78
CA ILE A 117 5.53 10.53 -16.30
C ILE A 117 5.96 10.48 -17.79
N ILE A 118 6.80 9.51 -18.14
CA ILE A 118 7.44 9.43 -19.46
C ILE A 118 6.75 8.41 -20.38
N GLY A 119 6.02 7.46 -19.81
CA GLY A 119 5.25 6.47 -20.57
C GLY A 119 4.14 7.16 -21.38
N LYS A 120 4.00 6.75 -22.63
CA LYS A 120 2.84 7.10 -23.47
C LYS A 120 1.56 6.53 -22.91
#